data_AF-A0A3B0ZE37-F1
#
_entry.id   AF-A0A3B0ZE37-F1
#
_cell.length_a   1.000
_cell.length_b   1.000
_cell.length_c   1.000
_cell.angle_alpha   90.00
_cell.angle_beta   90.00
_cell.angle_gamma   90.00
#
_symmetry.space_group_name_H-M   'P 1'
#
loop_
_entity.id
_entity.type
_entity.pdbx_description
1 polymer ?
#
loop_
_entity_poly.entity_id
_entity_poly.type
_entity_poly.pdbx_seq_one_letter_code
_entity_poly.pdbx_strand_id
1 'polypeptide(L)'
;MIARILFVMVLGFFCFSAAAASETEEKKVLEALQLLGMESHFSELHQTLVRGLNQRRLEGVASGELDYAALERLIDRYFDPQLLSKKLAEQLRDQYDANRFELLLSSLRSEQIQQVRLGLERAGAAENLEALRTYARGYKSAPLDQQKTYIISGLDRASAGNELYAGVQALATLTMLRLQEVQQGISPQFAEDLLLQQLYTDYLESGRYTSEMIYRSALGEMRAEQLQLSLRLYRSTVIQWFLGAAVEHFTTVATAQREQLLAAVGEAENAPAQSAY
;
A
#
# COMPACT_ATOMS: atom_id res chain seq x y z
N MET A 1 -3.19 4.13 57.09
CA MET A 1 -3.31 5.19 56.05
C MET A 1 -2.15 5.22 55.06
N ILE A 2 -0.92 4.83 55.44
CA ILE A 2 0.27 4.85 54.56
C ILE A 2 0.22 3.80 53.44
N ALA A 3 -0.41 2.63 53.67
CA ALA A 3 -0.50 1.56 52.67
C ALA A 3 -1.42 1.86 51.45
N ARG A 4 -2.36 2.82 51.56
CA ARG A 4 -3.25 3.20 50.43
C ARG A 4 -2.60 4.18 49.45
N ILE A 5 -1.60 4.95 49.89
CA ILE A 5 -0.89 5.91 49.03
C ILE A 5 0.18 5.20 48.18
N LEU A 6 0.77 4.12 48.70
CA LEU A 6 1.76 3.32 47.96
C LEU A 6 1.13 2.55 46.78
N PHE A 7 -0.11 2.07 46.91
CA PHE A 7 -0.78 1.28 45.87
C PHE A 7 -1.20 2.13 44.65
N VAL A 8 -1.52 3.41 44.86
CA VAL A 8 -1.89 4.34 43.77
C VAL A 8 -0.66 4.83 43.00
N MET A 9 0.51 4.96 43.65
CA MET A 9 1.75 5.33 42.94
C MET A 9 2.30 4.19 42.07
N VAL A 10 2.16 2.92 42.48
CA VAL A 10 2.59 1.78 41.65
C VAL A 10 1.68 1.61 40.43
N LEU A 11 0.35 1.78 40.57
CA LEU A 11 -0.57 1.74 39.42
C LEU A 11 -0.37 2.92 38.44
N GLY A 12 -0.05 4.12 38.93
CA GLY A 12 0.26 5.28 38.08
C GLY A 12 1.56 5.14 37.29
N PHE A 13 2.58 4.47 37.85
CA PHE A 13 3.85 4.26 37.17
C PHE A 13 3.77 3.16 36.08
N PHE A 14 2.94 2.13 36.29
CA PHE A 14 2.73 1.07 35.31
C PHE A 14 1.92 1.52 34.07
N CYS A 15 0.98 2.46 34.22
CA CYS A 15 0.26 3.05 33.08
C CYS A 15 1.17 3.94 32.20
N PHE A 16 2.12 4.67 32.79
CA PHE A 16 3.08 5.48 32.02
C PHE A 16 4.10 4.62 31.26
N SER A 17 4.54 3.49 31.83
CA SER A 17 5.42 2.55 31.11
C SER A 17 4.72 1.82 29.97
N ALA A 18 3.43 1.47 30.10
CA ALA A 18 2.67 0.82 29.03
C ALA A 18 2.40 1.79 27.86
N ALA A 19 2.09 3.06 28.14
CA ALA A 19 1.88 4.08 27.11
C ALA A 19 3.18 4.39 26.34
N ALA A 20 4.31 4.54 27.04
CA ALA A 20 5.61 4.78 26.40
C ALA A 20 6.13 3.56 25.61
N ALA A 21 5.85 2.33 26.09
CA ALA A 21 6.15 1.10 25.35
C ALA A 21 5.33 1.02 24.07
N SER A 22 4.01 1.22 24.14
CA SER A 22 3.12 1.21 22.97
C SER A 22 3.52 2.23 21.90
N GLU A 23 3.94 3.44 22.30
CA GLU A 23 4.38 4.46 21.34
C GLU A 23 5.71 4.07 20.66
N THR A 24 6.58 3.36 21.37
CA THR A 24 7.85 2.86 20.81
C THR A 24 7.63 1.70 19.84
N GLU A 25 6.66 0.82 20.14
CA GLU A 25 6.26 -0.30 19.28
C GLU A 25 5.67 0.19 17.96
N GLU A 26 4.68 1.10 18.02
CA GLU A 26 4.04 1.69 16.84
C GLU A 26 5.07 2.35 15.92
N LYS A 27 6.02 3.12 16.49
CA LYS A 27 7.10 3.76 15.70
C LYS A 27 7.98 2.74 14.98
N LYS A 28 8.33 1.63 15.63
CA LYS A 28 9.14 0.56 14.99
C LYS A 28 8.37 -0.16 13.89
N VAL A 29 7.06 -0.36 14.07
CA VAL A 29 6.18 -0.94 13.05
C VAL A 29 6.06 0.00 11.84
N LEU A 30 5.79 1.28 12.07
CA LEU A 30 5.73 2.29 11.01
C LEU A 30 7.05 2.38 10.24
N GLU A 31 8.18 2.36 10.94
CA GLU A 31 9.48 2.35 10.28
C GLU A 31 9.66 1.09 9.42
N ALA A 32 9.30 -0.09 9.93
CA ALA A 32 9.39 -1.33 9.14
C ALA A 32 8.50 -1.28 7.88
N LEU A 33 7.28 -0.75 7.99
CA LEU A 33 6.39 -0.52 6.85
C LEU A 33 6.99 0.44 5.83
N GLN A 34 7.58 1.53 6.30
CA GLN A 34 8.26 2.51 5.46
C GLN A 34 9.46 1.89 4.73
N LEU A 35 10.28 1.11 5.44
CA LEU A 35 11.45 0.45 4.86
C LEU A 35 11.07 -0.68 3.88
N LEU A 36 9.85 -1.22 3.96
CA LEU A 36 9.29 -2.12 2.96
C LEU A 36 8.66 -1.40 1.77
N GLY A 37 8.38 -0.09 1.88
CA GLY A 37 7.67 0.68 0.86
C GLY A 37 6.14 0.55 0.93
N MET A 38 5.56 0.07 2.02
CA MET A 38 4.09 -0.10 2.11
C MET A 38 3.31 1.21 2.01
N GLU A 39 3.90 2.32 2.49
CA GLU A 39 3.28 3.65 2.41
C GLU A 39 3.06 4.10 0.95
N SER A 40 3.97 3.74 0.03
CA SER A 40 3.82 4.12 -1.38
C SER A 40 2.60 3.45 -2.02
N HIS A 41 2.24 2.24 -1.59
CA HIS A 41 1.04 1.55 -2.09
C HIS A 41 -0.26 2.23 -1.66
N PHE A 42 -0.34 2.79 -0.45
CA PHE A 42 -1.50 3.60 -0.05
C PHE A 42 -1.55 4.92 -0.80
N SER A 43 -0.40 5.56 -1.05
CA SER A 43 -0.32 6.75 -1.90
C SER A 43 -0.76 6.45 -3.34
N GLU A 44 -0.32 5.34 -3.91
CA GLU A 44 -0.72 4.87 -5.24
C GLU A 44 -2.22 4.57 -5.31
N LEU A 45 -2.79 3.94 -4.28
CA LEU A 45 -4.23 3.69 -4.18
C LEU A 45 -5.01 5.00 -4.24
N HIS A 46 -4.69 5.95 -3.36
CA HIS A 46 -5.30 7.29 -3.34
C HIS A 46 -5.19 7.99 -4.69
N GLN A 47 -3.99 8.07 -5.25
CA GLN A 47 -3.75 8.71 -6.55
C GLN A 47 -4.50 8.03 -7.70
N THR A 48 -4.67 6.71 -7.65
CA THR A 48 -5.41 5.96 -8.66
C THR A 48 -6.91 6.27 -8.58
N LEU A 49 -7.46 6.37 -7.37
CA LEU A 49 -8.85 6.80 -7.15
C LEU A 49 -9.09 8.23 -7.67
N VAL A 50 -8.24 9.18 -7.27
CA VAL A 50 -8.35 10.59 -7.71
C VAL A 50 -8.20 10.72 -9.23
N ARG A 51 -7.26 9.99 -9.85
CA ARG A 51 -7.13 9.95 -11.31
C ARG A 51 -8.36 9.36 -11.98
N GLY A 52 -8.91 8.26 -11.46
CA GLY A 52 -10.13 7.65 -11.96
C GLY A 52 -11.33 8.62 -11.89
N LEU A 53 -11.46 9.36 -10.79
CA LEU A 53 -12.49 10.38 -10.63
C LEU A 53 -12.34 11.52 -11.64
N ASN A 54 -11.12 12.04 -11.82
CA ASN A 54 -10.83 13.10 -12.78
C ASN A 54 -11.07 12.65 -14.23
N GLN A 55 -10.75 11.40 -14.58
CA GLN A 55 -11.03 10.85 -15.90
C GLN A 55 -12.53 10.85 -16.19
N ARG A 56 -13.36 10.41 -15.23
CA ARG A 56 -14.82 10.42 -15.37
C ARG A 56 -15.38 11.84 -15.58
N ARG A 57 -14.83 12.81 -14.86
CA ARG A 57 -15.17 14.23 -15.02
C ARG A 57 -14.87 14.72 -16.44
N LEU A 58 -13.72 14.36 -17.00
CA LEU A 58 -13.31 14.73 -18.37
C LEU A 58 -14.18 14.07 -19.43
N GLU A 59 -14.56 12.81 -19.22
CA GLU A 59 -15.44 12.04 -20.11
C GLU A 59 -16.91 12.47 -20.04
N GLY A 60 -17.26 13.38 -19.12
CA GLY A 60 -18.63 13.87 -18.96
C GLY A 60 -19.58 12.79 -18.45
N VAL A 61 -19.08 11.77 -17.76
CA VAL A 61 -19.92 10.74 -17.14
C VAL A 61 -20.64 11.38 -15.95
N ALA A 62 -21.90 11.79 -16.12
CA ALA A 62 -22.68 12.33 -15.01
C ALA A 62 -22.80 11.28 -13.87
N SER A 63 -22.57 11.70 -12.62
CA SER A 63 -22.55 10.80 -11.48
C SER A 63 -23.29 11.43 -10.31
N GLY A 64 -24.47 10.91 -9.96
CA GLY A 64 -25.21 11.25 -8.75
C GLY A 64 -25.57 12.72 -8.59
N GLU A 65 -26.10 13.05 -7.41
CA GLU A 65 -26.30 14.45 -6.98
C GLU A 65 -25.02 15.07 -6.42
N LEU A 66 -24.08 14.25 -5.93
CA LEU A 66 -22.79 14.72 -5.45
C LEU A 66 -21.89 15.21 -6.59
N ASP A 67 -21.41 16.46 -6.44
CA ASP A 67 -20.39 16.98 -7.33
C ASP A 67 -19.03 16.28 -7.16
N TYR A 68 -18.21 16.37 -8.20
CA TYR A 68 -16.88 15.77 -8.24
C TYR A 68 -15.95 16.26 -7.12
N ALA A 69 -16.09 17.51 -6.66
CA ALA A 69 -15.25 18.08 -5.60
C ALA A 69 -15.65 17.57 -4.21
N ALA A 70 -16.92 17.22 -4.00
CA ALA A 70 -17.40 16.55 -2.80
C ALA A 70 -16.87 15.11 -2.74
N LEU A 71 -16.91 14.38 -3.85
CA LEU A 71 -16.35 13.04 -3.95
C LEU A 71 -14.84 13.01 -3.69
N GLU A 72 -14.09 13.95 -4.30
CA GLU A 72 -12.64 14.05 -4.09
C GLU A 72 -12.31 14.26 -2.60
N ARG A 73 -13.03 15.15 -1.91
CA ARG A 73 -12.87 15.37 -0.46
C ARG A 73 -13.16 14.13 0.38
N LEU A 74 -14.11 13.29 -0.03
CA LEU A 74 -14.39 12.03 0.65
C LEU A 74 -13.28 11.01 0.39
N ILE A 75 -12.77 10.92 -0.83
CA ILE A 75 -11.61 10.07 -1.17
C ILE A 75 -10.40 10.52 -0.34
N ASP A 76 -10.10 11.81 -0.28
CA ASP A 76 -9.00 12.36 0.53
C ASP A 76 -9.15 12.02 2.01
N ARG A 77 -10.38 12.06 2.55
CA ARG A 77 -10.63 11.74 3.96
C ARG A 77 -10.43 10.25 4.28
N TYR A 78 -10.98 9.37 3.46
CA TYR A 78 -11.00 7.92 3.76
C TYR A 78 -9.77 7.19 3.24
N PHE A 79 -9.14 7.70 2.19
CA PHE A 79 -7.92 7.14 1.61
C PHE A 79 -6.69 8.02 1.86
N ASP A 80 -6.66 8.78 2.95
CA ASP A 80 -5.44 9.47 3.40
C ASP A 80 -4.32 8.44 3.65
N PRO A 81 -3.20 8.49 2.90
CA PRO A 81 -2.12 7.52 3.04
C PRO A 81 -1.50 7.45 4.44
N GLN A 82 -1.45 8.57 5.17
CA GLN A 82 -0.90 8.61 6.53
C GLN A 82 -1.84 7.93 7.52
N LEU A 83 -3.15 8.18 7.39
CA LEU A 83 -4.17 7.53 8.21
C LEU A 83 -4.19 6.02 7.96
N LEU A 84 -4.13 5.60 6.69
CA LEU A 84 -4.09 4.20 6.29
C LEU A 84 -2.84 3.50 6.84
N SER A 85 -1.68 4.13 6.73
CA SER A 85 -0.41 3.61 7.26
C SER A 85 -0.46 3.46 8.79
N LYS A 86 -1.07 4.43 9.48
CA LYS A 86 -1.26 4.35 10.93
C LYS A 86 -2.19 3.21 11.32
N LYS A 87 -3.35 3.08 10.66
CA LYS A 87 -4.29 1.95 10.89
C LYS A 87 -3.62 0.60 10.64
N LEU A 88 -2.80 0.48 9.59
CA LEU A 88 -2.04 -0.73 9.32
C LEU A 88 -1.02 -1.02 10.44
N ALA A 89 -0.30 0.01 10.91
CA ALA A 89 0.63 -0.14 12.02
C ALA A 89 -0.08 -0.56 13.32
N GLU A 90 -1.25 -0.02 13.61
CA GLU A 90 -2.09 -0.41 14.75
C GLU A 90 -2.46 -1.90 14.69
N GLN A 91 -2.86 -2.42 13.53
CA GLN A 91 -3.17 -3.85 13.34
C GLN A 91 -1.93 -4.74 13.50
N LEU A 92 -0.77 -4.29 13.00
CA LEU A 92 0.48 -5.05 13.06
C LEU A 92 1.16 -5.00 14.43
N ARG A 93 0.83 -3.99 15.26
CA ARG A 93 1.38 -3.86 16.63
C ARG A 93 1.07 -5.08 17.48
N ASP A 94 -0.08 -5.71 17.29
CA ASP A 94 -0.47 -6.91 18.06
C ASP A 94 0.44 -8.12 17.78
N GLN A 95 1.24 -8.06 16.69
CA GLN A 95 2.24 -9.06 16.35
C GLN A 95 3.67 -8.65 16.75
N TYR A 96 3.81 -7.57 17.52
CA TYR A 96 5.11 -7.05 17.91
C TYR A 96 5.84 -8.00 18.87
N ASP A 97 7.02 -8.44 18.46
CA ASP A 97 8.03 -9.07 19.31
C ASP A 97 9.33 -8.27 19.19
N ALA A 98 9.86 -7.80 20.33
CA ALA A 98 10.99 -6.87 20.36
C ALA A 98 12.23 -7.42 19.65
N ASN A 99 12.59 -8.68 19.93
CA ASN A 99 13.79 -9.30 19.36
C ASN A 99 13.62 -9.52 17.85
N ARG A 100 12.45 -9.99 17.44
CA ARG A 100 12.13 -10.21 16.02
C ARG A 100 12.13 -8.90 15.23
N PHE A 101 11.59 -7.82 15.80
CA PHE A 101 11.58 -6.50 15.16
C PHE A 101 12.97 -5.88 15.09
N GLU A 102 13.85 -6.11 16.06
CA GLU A 102 15.25 -5.68 15.96
C GLU A 102 15.99 -6.38 14.82
N LEU A 103 15.78 -7.70 14.66
CA LEU A 103 16.31 -8.45 13.53
C LEU A 103 15.71 -8.00 12.18
N LEU A 104 14.41 -7.73 12.16
CA LEU A 104 13.71 -7.20 10.98
C LEU A 104 14.30 -5.85 10.57
N LEU A 105 14.34 -4.88 11.48
CA LEU A 105 14.80 -3.53 11.21
C LEU A 105 16.28 -3.51 10.84
N SER A 106 17.13 -4.32 11.48
CA SER A 106 18.54 -4.41 11.07
C SER A 106 18.70 -4.98 9.65
N SER A 107 17.87 -5.97 9.28
CA SER A 107 17.85 -6.52 7.92
C SER A 107 17.35 -5.50 6.90
N LEU A 108 16.25 -4.80 7.20
CA LEU A 108 15.66 -3.80 6.32
C LEU A 108 16.56 -2.57 6.15
N ARG A 109 17.24 -2.13 7.22
CA ARG A 109 18.20 -1.01 7.19
C ARG A 109 19.53 -1.36 6.54
N SER A 110 19.76 -2.61 6.16
CA SER A 110 21.00 -2.99 5.49
C SER A 110 21.19 -2.19 4.19
N GLU A 111 22.43 -1.82 3.91
CA GLU A 111 22.78 -1.03 2.72
C GLU A 111 22.26 -1.69 1.44
N GLN A 112 22.32 -3.02 1.37
CA GLN A 112 21.91 -3.80 0.21
C GLN A 112 20.39 -3.76 -0.04
N ILE A 113 19.58 -3.82 1.02
CA ILE A 113 18.12 -3.66 0.89
C ILE A 113 17.80 -2.22 0.52
N GLN A 114 18.44 -1.25 1.17
CA GLN A 114 18.19 0.17 0.92
C GLN A 114 18.56 0.59 -0.51
N GLN A 115 19.66 0.08 -1.07
CA GLN A 115 20.03 0.33 -2.47
C GLN A 115 18.99 -0.20 -3.45
N VAL A 116 18.50 -1.43 -3.23
CA VAL A 116 17.44 -2.01 -4.07
C VAL A 116 16.15 -1.21 -3.94
N ARG A 117 15.69 -0.95 -2.72
CA ARG A 117 14.47 -0.17 -2.44
C ARG A 117 14.51 1.21 -3.11
N LEU A 118 15.55 2.00 -2.84
CA LEU A 118 15.69 3.34 -3.40
C LEU A 118 15.84 3.32 -4.93
N GLY A 119 16.48 2.28 -5.48
CA GLY A 119 16.55 2.07 -6.92
C GLY A 119 15.17 1.86 -7.54
N LEU A 120 14.35 1.00 -6.92
CA LEU A 120 12.98 0.72 -7.36
C LEU A 120 12.07 1.94 -7.20
N GLU A 121 12.11 2.63 -6.06
CA GLU A 121 11.34 3.86 -5.81
C GLU A 121 11.64 4.93 -6.87
N ARG A 122 12.93 5.14 -7.18
CA ARG A 122 13.34 6.09 -8.23
C ARG A 122 12.83 5.66 -9.60
N ALA A 123 13.01 4.39 -9.98
CA ALA A 123 12.58 3.90 -11.29
C ALA A 123 11.06 3.92 -11.47
N GLY A 124 10.29 3.72 -10.39
CA GLY A 124 8.83 3.75 -10.39
C GLY A 124 8.19 5.13 -10.26
N ALA A 125 8.97 6.17 -9.88
CA ALA A 125 8.44 7.52 -9.68
C ALA A 125 7.84 8.11 -10.97
N ALA A 126 6.75 8.87 -10.81
CA ALA A 126 6.00 9.45 -11.94
C ALA A 126 6.87 10.32 -12.87
N GLU A 127 7.80 11.06 -12.30
CA GLU A 127 8.79 11.89 -13.01
C GLU A 127 9.76 11.08 -13.89
N ASN A 128 9.95 9.79 -13.60
CA ASN A 128 10.85 8.91 -14.34
C ASN A 128 10.11 8.02 -15.35
N LEU A 129 8.79 8.18 -15.53
CA LEU A 129 8.00 7.37 -16.47
C LEU A 129 8.46 7.53 -17.92
N GLU A 130 8.93 8.71 -18.33
CA GLU A 130 9.45 8.90 -19.69
C GLU A 130 10.82 8.21 -19.89
N ALA A 131 11.67 8.25 -18.87
CA ALA A 131 12.93 7.50 -18.85
C ALA A 131 12.67 6.00 -18.89
N LEU A 132 11.69 5.51 -18.12
CA LEU A 132 11.28 4.11 -18.13
C LEU A 132 10.67 3.70 -19.48
N ARG A 133 9.87 4.55 -20.13
CA ARG A 133 9.37 4.32 -21.50
C ARG A 133 10.50 4.29 -22.53
N THR A 134 11.52 5.14 -22.36
CA THR A 134 12.70 5.15 -23.23
C THR A 134 13.52 3.88 -23.04
N TYR A 135 13.73 3.46 -21.79
CA TYR A 135 14.34 2.18 -21.45
C TYR A 135 13.55 1.00 -22.04
N ALA A 136 12.21 1.02 -21.93
CA ALA A 136 11.31 0.00 -22.47
C ALA A 136 11.48 -0.20 -23.99
N ARG A 137 11.75 0.87 -24.74
CA ARG A 137 11.99 0.79 -26.19
C ARG A 137 13.34 0.13 -26.51
N GLY A 138 14.36 0.32 -25.67
CA GLY A 138 15.68 -0.31 -25.76
C GLY A 138 15.80 -1.67 -25.05
N TYR A 139 14.73 -2.10 -24.37
CA TYR A 139 14.67 -3.28 -23.50
C TYR A 139 15.15 -4.57 -24.17
N LYS A 140 14.83 -4.75 -25.46
CA LYS A 140 15.22 -5.95 -26.22
C LYS A 140 16.66 -5.92 -26.72
N SER A 141 17.31 -4.75 -26.75
CA SER A 141 18.66 -4.58 -27.32
C SER A 141 19.81 -4.80 -26.34
N ALA A 142 19.54 -4.90 -25.03
CA ALA A 142 20.55 -5.17 -24.00
C ALA A 142 20.06 -6.24 -23.02
N PRO A 143 20.01 -7.53 -23.42
CA PRO A 143 19.59 -8.59 -22.54
C PRO A 143 20.57 -8.72 -21.37
N LEU A 144 20.03 -8.75 -20.15
CA LEU A 144 20.80 -9.12 -18.98
C LEU A 144 21.29 -10.56 -19.10
N ASP A 145 22.41 -10.87 -18.47
CA ASP A 145 22.83 -12.26 -18.32
C ASP A 145 21.77 -13.07 -17.55
N GLN A 146 21.83 -14.40 -17.72
CA GLN A 146 20.83 -15.32 -17.16
C GLN A 146 20.80 -15.26 -15.62
N GLN A 147 21.94 -15.01 -14.97
CA GLN A 147 22.04 -14.95 -13.53
C GLN A 147 21.35 -13.71 -12.98
N LYS A 148 21.65 -12.52 -13.53
CA LYS A 148 20.98 -11.27 -13.17
C LYS A 148 19.48 -11.34 -13.41
N THR A 149 19.07 -11.92 -14.55
CA THR A 149 17.65 -12.12 -14.87
C THR A 149 16.95 -12.97 -13.80
N TYR A 150 17.57 -14.09 -13.39
CA TYR A 150 17.04 -14.94 -12.32
C TYR A 150 16.95 -14.21 -10.98
N ILE A 151 17.99 -13.44 -10.61
CA ILE A 151 18.03 -12.71 -9.34
C ILE A 151 16.95 -11.62 -9.31
N ILE A 152 16.82 -10.83 -10.37
CA ILE A 152 15.82 -9.76 -10.47
C ILE A 152 14.39 -10.33 -10.39
N SER A 153 14.09 -11.39 -11.15
CA SER A 153 12.80 -12.08 -11.03
C SER A 153 12.59 -12.70 -9.64
N GLY A 154 13.67 -13.07 -8.96
CA GLY A 154 13.64 -13.51 -7.57
C GLY A 154 13.30 -12.38 -6.61
N LEU A 155 13.82 -11.17 -6.84
CA LEU A 155 13.58 -9.98 -6.02
C LEU A 155 12.13 -9.52 -6.14
N ASP A 156 11.61 -9.40 -7.36
CA ASP A 156 10.21 -9.04 -7.63
C ASP A 156 9.22 -9.94 -6.88
N ARG A 157 9.43 -11.27 -6.95
CA ARG A 157 8.60 -12.23 -6.20
C ARG A 157 8.80 -12.16 -4.69
N ALA A 158 10.01 -11.87 -4.22
CA ALA A 158 10.29 -11.85 -2.78
C ALA A 158 9.81 -10.56 -2.10
N SER A 159 9.71 -9.46 -2.84
CA SER A 159 9.12 -8.21 -2.36
C SER A 159 7.61 -8.14 -2.55
N ALA A 160 7.02 -9.10 -3.28
CA ALA A 160 5.61 -9.09 -3.71
C ALA A 160 5.26 -7.83 -4.52
N GLY A 161 6.21 -7.29 -5.28
CA GLY A 161 6.07 -5.98 -5.93
C GLY A 161 4.93 -5.96 -6.95
N ASN A 162 4.91 -6.94 -7.86
CA ASN A 162 3.84 -7.06 -8.86
C ASN A 162 2.48 -7.40 -8.23
N GLU A 163 2.46 -8.26 -7.21
CA GLU A 163 1.26 -8.66 -6.49
C GLU A 163 0.62 -7.49 -5.75
N LEU A 164 1.41 -6.70 -5.02
CA LEU A 164 0.94 -5.50 -4.32
C LEU A 164 0.44 -4.44 -5.31
N TYR A 165 1.18 -4.19 -6.39
CA TYR A 165 0.74 -3.30 -7.45
C TYR A 165 -0.62 -3.73 -8.04
N ALA A 166 -0.75 -5.00 -8.40
CA ALA A 166 -2.00 -5.54 -8.95
C ALA A 166 -3.16 -5.43 -7.95
N GLY A 167 -2.91 -5.72 -6.68
CA GLY A 167 -3.89 -5.57 -5.60
C GLY A 167 -4.36 -4.13 -5.43
N VAL A 168 -3.44 -3.16 -5.42
CA VAL A 168 -3.76 -1.73 -5.36
C VAL A 168 -4.63 -1.29 -6.53
N GLN A 169 -4.26 -1.67 -7.76
CA GLN A 169 -5.04 -1.32 -8.95
C GLN A 169 -6.43 -1.97 -8.93
N ALA A 170 -6.52 -3.23 -8.54
CA ALA A 170 -7.79 -3.94 -8.44
C ALA A 170 -8.73 -3.31 -7.40
N LEU A 171 -8.21 -2.99 -6.21
CA LEU A 171 -8.98 -2.31 -5.15
C LEU A 171 -9.42 -0.92 -5.56
N ALA A 172 -8.56 -0.15 -6.25
CA ALA A 172 -8.91 1.17 -6.75
C ALA A 172 -10.06 1.09 -7.77
N THR A 173 -9.94 0.19 -8.76
CA THR A 173 -10.95 -0.01 -9.79
C THR A 173 -12.28 -0.49 -9.19
N LEU A 174 -12.24 -1.46 -8.28
CA LEU A 174 -13.43 -1.92 -7.56
C LEU A 174 -14.11 -0.77 -6.80
N THR A 175 -13.31 0.04 -6.08
CA THR A 175 -13.83 1.18 -5.31
C THR A 175 -14.53 2.19 -6.23
N MET A 176 -13.93 2.53 -7.37
CA MET A 176 -14.53 3.45 -8.34
C MET A 176 -15.82 2.90 -8.95
N LEU A 177 -15.87 1.60 -9.25
CA LEU A 177 -17.09 0.93 -9.74
C LEU A 177 -18.21 0.97 -8.70
N ARG A 178 -17.91 0.62 -7.44
CA ARG A 178 -18.91 0.68 -6.35
C ARG A 178 -19.37 2.11 -6.07
N LEU A 179 -18.47 3.07 -6.14
CA LEU A 179 -18.81 4.47 -6.00
C LEU A 179 -19.82 4.89 -7.06
N GLN A 180 -19.61 4.49 -8.31
CA GLN A 180 -20.56 4.75 -9.38
C GLN A 180 -21.93 4.09 -9.14
N GLU A 181 -21.96 2.82 -8.73
CA GLU A 181 -23.21 2.11 -8.44
C GLU A 181 -24.01 2.82 -7.35
N VAL A 182 -23.37 3.24 -6.25
CA VAL A 182 -24.01 3.99 -5.16
C VAL A 182 -24.59 5.31 -5.67
N GLN A 183 -23.81 6.09 -6.43
CA GLN A 183 -24.28 7.37 -6.98
C GLN A 183 -25.40 7.24 -8.00
N GLN A 184 -25.52 6.10 -8.68
CA GLN A 184 -26.57 5.85 -9.65
C GLN A 184 -27.78 5.13 -9.03
N GLY A 185 -27.73 4.81 -7.73
CA GLY A 185 -28.75 4.00 -7.06
C GLY A 185 -28.87 2.58 -7.65
N ILE A 186 -27.81 2.07 -8.27
CA ILE A 186 -27.79 0.77 -8.94
C ILE A 186 -27.29 -0.28 -7.94
N SER A 187 -27.96 -1.43 -7.92
CA SER A 187 -27.50 -2.57 -7.12
C SER A 187 -26.26 -3.23 -7.75
N PRO A 188 -25.28 -3.66 -6.95
CA PRO A 188 -24.13 -4.45 -7.40
C PRO A 188 -24.51 -5.58 -8.36
N GLN A 189 -23.97 -5.56 -9.58
CA GLN A 189 -24.27 -6.60 -10.59
C GLN A 189 -23.44 -7.87 -10.38
N PHE A 190 -22.26 -7.75 -9.77
CA PHE A 190 -21.33 -8.85 -9.54
C PHE A 190 -20.99 -8.98 -8.06
N ALA A 191 -20.77 -10.22 -7.62
CA ALA A 191 -20.21 -10.51 -6.31
C ALA A 191 -18.82 -9.85 -6.19
N GLU A 192 -18.57 -9.23 -5.05
CA GLU A 192 -17.39 -8.39 -4.84
C GLU A 192 -16.09 -9.19 -4.91
N ASP A 193 -16.02 -10.32 -4.21
CA ASP A 193 -14.82 -11.17 -4.17
C ASP A 193 -14.45 -11.68 -5.57
N LEU A 194 -15.46 -12.04 -6.37
CA LEU A 194 -15.26 -12.52 -7.74
C LEU A 194 -14.69 -11.41 -8.63
N LEU A 195 -15.27 -10.22 -8.55
CA LEU A 195 -14.81 -9.07 -9.33
C LEU A 195 -13.41 -8.64 -8.90
N LEU A 196 -13.12 -8.61 -7.60
CA LEU A 196 -11.80 -8.28 -7.08
C LEU A 196 -10.74 -9.29 -7.56
N GLN A 197 -11.05 -10.58 -7.50
CA GLN A 197 -10.17 -11.65 -7.97
C GLN A 197 -9.90 -11.55 -9.48
N GLN A 198 -10.94 -11.24 -10.27
CA GLN A 198 -10.79 -11.04 -11.71
C GLN A 198 -9.88 -9.84 -12.01
N LEU A 199 -10.18 -8.67 -11.43
CA LEU A 199 -9.37 -7.47 -11.59
C LEU A 199 -7.92 -7.71 -11.17
N TYR A 200 -7.70 -8.36 -10.03
CA TYR A 200 -6.37 -8.72 -9.55
C TYR A 200 -5.63 -9.58 -10.58
N THR A 201 -6.28 -10.59 -11.15
CA THR A 201 -5.66 -11.47 -12.16
C THR A 201 -5.29 -10.68 -13.41
N ASP A 202 -6.18 -9.83 -13.91
CA ASP A 202 -5.96 -8.99 -15.09
C ASP A 202 -4.78 -8.02 -14.88
N TYR A 203 -4.71 -7.38 -13.70
CA TYR A 203 -3.61 -6.48 -13.35
C TYR A 203 -2.31 -7.22 -13.05
N LEU A 204 -2.36 -8.44 -12.51
CA LEU A 204 -1.18 -9.24 -12.24
C LEU A 204 -0.49 -9.67 -13.55
N GLU A 205 -1.29 -10.08 -14.54
CA GLU A 205 -0.80 -10.48 -15.86
C GLU A 205 -0.23 -9.28 -16.63
N SER A 206 -0.97 -8.17 -16.67
CA SER A 206 -0.55 -6.96 -17.40
C SER A 206 0.60 -6.22 -16.68
N GLY A 207 0.64 -6.26 -15.35
CA GLY A 207 1.63 -5.61 -14.51
C GLY A 207 3.00 -6.27 -14.56
N ARG A 208 3.07 -7.58 -14.87
CA ARG A 208 4.33 -8.35 -14.86
C ARG A 208 5.40 -7.72 -15.75
N TYR A 209 5.03 -7.26 -16.94
CA TYR A 209 5.96 -6.61 -17.86
C TYR A 209 6.46 -5.28 -17.28
N THR A 210 5.55 -4.47 -16.71
CA THR A 210 5.89 -3.19 -16.09
C THR A 210 6.81 -3.38 -14.88
N SER A 211 6.50 -4.31 -13.98
CA SER A 211 7.36 -4.64 -12.84
C SER A 211 8.74 -5.08 -13.32
N GLU A 212 8.81 -6.02 -14.27
CA GLU A 212 10.09 -6.48 -14.81
C GLU A 212 10.94 -5.32 -15.38
N MET A 213 10.32 -4.39 -16.10
CA MET A 213 11.02 -3.20 -16.61
C MET A 213 11.52 -2.29 -15.49
N ILE A 214 10.70 -2.01 -14.47
CA ILE A 214 11.11 -1.19 -13.32
C ILE A 214 12.32 -1.81 -12.64
N TYR A 215 12.26 -3.10 -12.34
CA TYR A 215 13.37 -3.80 -11.68
C TYR A 215 14.63 -3.80 -12.53
N ARG A 216 14.52 -4.06 -13.84
CA ARG A 216 15.70 -4.06 -14.72
C ARG A 216 16.30 -2.67 -14.91
N SER A 217 15.45 -1.64 -15.01
CA SER A 217 15.90 -0.24 -15.07
C SER A 217 16.57 0.19 -13.77
N ALA A 218 16.04 -0.23 -12.62
CA ALA A 218 16.57 0.12 -11.30
C ALA A 218 17.87 -0.63 -10.98
N LEU A 219 17.94 -1.91 -11.33
CA LEU A 219 18.92 -2.85 -10.79
C LEU A 219 19.91 -3.37 -11.85
N GLY A 220 19.72 -3.06 -13.13
CA GLY A 220 20.51 -3.61 -14.23
C GLY A 220 22.02 -3.34 -14.10
N GLU A 221 22.37 -2.15 -13.61
CA GLU A 221 23.76 -1.71 -13.40
C GLU A 221 24.37 -2.23 -12.09
N MET A 222 23.58 -2.80 -11.17
CA MET A 222 24.09 -3.35 -9.93
C MET A 222 24.89 -4.63 -10.18
N ARG A 223 25.86 -4.91 -9.30
CA ARG A 223 26.66 -6.15 -9.38
C ARG A 223 25.84 -7.35 -8.97
N ALA A 224 26.03 -8.49 -9.62
CA ALA A 224 25.25 -9.71 -9.37
C ALA A 224 25.37 -10.18 -7.91
N GLU A 225 26.54 -10.04 -7.30
CA GLU A 225 26.80 -10.42 -5.91
C GLU A 225 25.99 -9.57 -4.92
N GLN A 226 25.87 -8.26 -5.20
CA GLN A 226 25.06 -7.36 -4.37
C GLN A 226 23.58 -7.74 -4.46
N LEU A 227 23.08 -7.94 -5.69
CA LEU A 227 21.70 -8.36 -5.92
C LEU A 227 21.39 -9.73 -5.28
N GLN A 228 22.33 -10.66 -5.33
CA GLN A 228 22.19 -11.98 -4.72
C GLN A 228 22.07 -11.89 -3.20
N LEU A 229 22.83 -10.98 -2.56
CA LEU A 229 22.74 -10.73 -1.13
C LEU A 229 21.41 -10.09 -0.77
N SER A 230 20.96 -9.06 -1.51
CA SER A 230 19.64 -8.45 -1.33
C SER A 230 18.53 -9.49 -1.45
N LEU A 231 18.60 -10.39 -2.44
CA LEU A 231 17.62 -11.45 -2.62
C LEU A 231 17.55 -12.41 -1.43
N ARG A 232 18.71 -12.77 -0.85
CA ARG A 232 18.75 -13.61 0.35
C ARG A 232 18.12 -12.91 1.54
N LEU A 233 18.37 -11.62 1.71
CA LEU A 233 17.78 -10.83 2.78
C LEU A 233 16.26 -10.72 2.61
N TYR A 234 15.77 -10.36 1.42
CA TYR A 234 14.33 -10.33 1.13
C TYR A 234 13.66 -11.68 1.39
N ARG A 235 14.31 -12.79 1.04
CA ARG A 235 13.81 -14.15 1.31
C ARG A 235 13.98 -14.63 2.75
N SER A 236 14.59 -13.84 3.63
CA SER A 236 14.72 -14.22 5.03
C SER A 236 13.35 -14.37 5.68
N THR A 237 13.22 -15.35 6.57
CA THR A 237 11.95 -15.65 7.27
C THR A 237 11.38 -14.43 8.00
N VAL A 238 12.25 -13.55 8.52
CA VAL A 238 11.81 -12.36 9.25
C VAL A 238 11.17 -11.32 8.33
N ILE A 239 11.76 -11.06 7.16
CA ILE A 239 11.19 -10.14 6.17
C ILE A 239 9.92 -10.73 5.57
N GLN A 240 9.94 -12.00 5.15
CA GLN A 240 8.78 -12.65 4.54
C GLN A 240 7.58 -12.73 5.48
N TRP A 241 7.82 -13.00 6.78
CA TRP A 241 6.74 -12.95 7.77
C TRP A 241 6.12 -11.55 7.86
N PHE A 242 6.94 -10.52 8.03
CA PHE A 242 6.42 -9.16 8.22
C PHE A 242 5.73 -8.66 6.96
N LEU A 243 6.28 -8.96 5.78
CA LEU A 243 5.64 -8.66 4.49
C LEU A 243 4.29 -9.38 4.36
N GLY A 244 4.23 -10.68 4.68
CA GLY A 244 2.97 -11.44 4.64
C GLY A 244 1.90 -10.84 5.56
N ALA A 245 2.27 -10.50 6.80
CA ALA A 245 1.37 -9.83 7.74
C ALA A 245 0.95 -8.44 7.23
N ALA A 246 1.88 -7.65 6.69
CA ALA A 246 1.58 -6.33 6.17
C ALA A 246 0.63 -6.38 4.97
N VAL A 247 0.81 -7.33 4.05
CA VAL A 247 -0.10 -7.54 2.90
C VAL A 247 -1.49 -7.94 3.36
N GLU A 248 -1.61 -8.90 4.29
CA GLU A 248 -2.89 -9.34 4.84
C GLU A 248 -3.68 -8.17 5.46
N HIS A 249 -3.03 -7.42 6.35
CA HIS A 249 -3.66 -6.29 7.04
C HIS A 249 -3.89 -5.08 6.12
N PHE A 250 -3.05 -4.89 5.09
CA PHE A 250 -3.26 -3.84 4.08
C PHE A 250 -4.62 -3.98 3.41
N THR A 251 -4.96 -5.20 2.95
CA THR A 251 -6.24 -5.48 2.30
C THR A 251 -7.41 -5.21 3.25
N THR A 252 -7.31 -5.64 4.51
CA THR A 252 -8.36 -5.38 5.52
C THR A 252 -8.58 -3.89 5.74
N VAL A 253 -7.51 -3.12 5.93
CA VAL A 253 -7.59 -1.68 6.16
C VAL A 253 -8.18 -0.94 4.94
N ALA A 254 -7.72 -1.28 3.74
CA ALA A 254 -8.21 -0.67 2.49
C ALA A 254 -9.70 -0.97 2.25
N THR A 255 -10.13 -2.22 2.46
CA THR A 255 -11.54 -2.61 2.33
C THR A 255 -12.43 -1.88 3.34
N ALA A 256 -12.00 -1.78 4.60
CA ALA A 256 -12.76 -1.05 5.61
C ALA A 256 -12.91 0.45 5.30
N GLN A 257 -11.87 1.10 4.77
CA GLN A 257 -11.98 2.51 4.35
C GLN A 257 -12.87 2.71 3.13
N ARG A 258 -12.82 1.77 2.17
CA ARG A 258 -13.76 1.75 1.04
C ARG A 258 -15.20 1.67 1.50
N GLU A 259 -15.53 0.76 2.41
CA GLU A 259 -16.89 0.62 2.94
C GLU A 259 -17.37 1.91 3.61
N GLN A 260 -16.51 2.58 4.38
CA GLN A 260 -16.81 3.88 4.99
C GLN A 260 -17.02 4.98 3.95
N LEU A 261 -16.21 5.02 2.89
CA LEU A 261 -16.43 5.93 1.76
C LEU A 261 -17.80 5.70 1.12
N LEU A 262 -18.13 4.45 0.78
CA LEU A 262 -19.40 4.12 0.10
C LEU A 262 -20.61 4.44 0.98
N ALA A 263 -20.54 4.17 2.28
CA ALA A 263 -21.58 4.55 3.23
C ALA A 263 -21.76 6.08 3.28
N ALA A 264 -20.67 6.85 3.39
CA ALA A 264 -20.73 8.30 3.44
C ALA A 264 -21.31 8.92 2.16
N VAL A 265 -21.02 8.33 1.00
CA VAL A 265 -21.61 8.74 -0.29
C VAL A 265 -23.10 8.41 -0.32
N GLY A 266 -23.49 7.21 0.08
CA GLY A 266 -24.89 6.80 0.16
C GLY A 266 -25.72 7.66 1.12
N GLU A 267 -25.17 8.04 2.26
CA GLU A 267 -25.83 8.95 3.21
C GLU A 267 -26.01 10.36 2.62
N ALA A 268 -25.01 10.86 1.89
CA ALA A 268 -25.06 12.19 1.30
C ALA A 268 -26.04 12.28 0.10
N GLU A 269 -26.16 11.22 -0.70
CA GLU A 269 -27.15 11.12 -1.80
C GLU A 269 -28.59 10.98 -1.26
N ASN A 270 -28.77 10.45 -0.05
CA ASN A 270 -30.10 10.29 0.58
C ASN A 270 -30.46 11.43 1.55
N ALA A 271 -29.58 12.43 1.72
CA ALA A 271 -29.87 13.57 2.57
C ALA A 271 -30.99 14.40 1.94
N PRO A 272 -32.10 14.67 2.65
CA PRO A 272 -33.16 15.50 2.09
C PRO A 272 -32.55 16.85 1.72
N ALA A 273 -32.69 17.25 0.45
CA ALA A 273 -32.29 18.56 -0.02
C ALA A 273 -32.87 19.60 0.95
N GLN A 274 -32.03 20.15 1.83
CA GLN A 274 -32.49 21.14 2.78
C GLN A 274 -33.00 22.30 1.95
N SER A 275 -34.32 22.45 1.92
CA SER A 275 -35.04 23.53 1.26
C SER A 275 -34.37 24.83 1.68
N ALA A 276 -33.60 25.41 0.77
CA ALA A 276 -33.12 26.78 0.88
C ALA A 276 -34.37 27.66 0.82
N TYR A 277 -34.93 27.92 2.00
CA TYR A 277 -35.84 29.04 2.25
C TYR A 277 -35.03 30.33 2.32
#